data_AF-A0A1K2G2R5-F1
#
_entry.id   AF-A0A1K2G2R5-F1
#
_cell.length_a   1.000
_cell.length_b   1.000
_cell.length_c   1.000
_cell.angle_alpha   90.00
_cell.angle_beta   90.00
_cell.angle_gamma   90.00
#
_symmetry.space_group_name_H-M   'P 1'
#
loop_
_entity.id
_entity.type
_entity.pdbx_description
1 polymer ?
#
loop_
_entity_poly.entity_id
_entity_poly.type
_entity_poly.pdbx_seq_one_letter_code
_entity_poly.pdbx_strand_id
1 'polypeptide(L)'
;MGLAAWFREWARLERVAVSLCTYECRLVPGLLQSEGYARAVFEGTVPVAPDNQLEDFVARRMERQRMLFERPTTPFSFIVEEHVFRRRFGGAEQMRELFDHVLERSAPRNVTLQIVPL
;
A
#
# COMPACT_ATOMS: atom_id res chain seq x y z
N MET A 1 -1.20 6.30 -20.48
CA MET A 1 -0.34 7.25 -19.74
C MET A 1 -1.17 7.96 -18.69
N GLY A 2 -0.89 7.80 -17.40
CA GLY A 2 -1.61 8.54 -16.37
C GLY A 2 -1.25 8.12 -14.95
N LEU A 3 -1.19 6.81 -14.68
CA LEU A 3 -0.99 6.29 -13.32
C LEU A 3 0.35 6.69 -12.67
N ALA A 4 1.44 6.62 -13.43
CA ALA A 4 2.76 6.86 -12.88
C ALA A 4 3.06 8.34 -12.55
N ALA A 5 2.47 9.30 -13.27
CA ALA A 5 2.75 10.72 -13.07
C ALA A 5 2.06 11.27 -11.82
N TRP A 6 0.76 10.99 -11.65
CA TRP A 6 0.06 11.39 -10.43
C TRP A 6 0.57 10.64 -9.20
N PHE A 7 0.97 9.36 -9.34
CA PHE A 7 1.53 8.62 -8.21
C PHE A 7 2.86 9.20 -7.73
N ARG A 8 3.72 9.64 -8.66
CA ARG A 8 4.97 10.33 -8.31
C ARG A 8 4.71 11.66 -7.61
N GLU A 9 3.73 12.42 -8.06
CA GLU A 9 3.39 13.69 -7.42
C GLU A 9 2.76 13.45 -6.05
N TRP A 10 1.86 12.49 -5.92
CA TRP A 10 1.29 12.07 -4.65
C TRP A 10 2.37 11.58 -3.67
N ALA A 11 3.35 10.79 -4.13
CA ALA A 11 4.49 10.35 -3.33
C ALA A 11 5.40 11.50 -2.86
N ARG A 12 5.48 12.58 -3.65
CA ARG A 12 6.23 13.79 -3.26
C ARG A 12 5.48 14.56 -2.19
N LEU A 13 4.18 14.75 -2.37
CA LEU A 13 3.32 15.44 -1.41
C LEU A 13 3.20 14.68 -0.10
N GLU A 14 3.11 13.35 -0.13
CA GLU A 14 3.07 12.52 1.08
C GLU A 14 4.29 12.73 1.98
N ARG A 15 5.49 12.86 1.40
CA ARG A 15 6.73 13.09 2.17
C ARG A 15 6.73 14.41 2.93
N VAL A 16 5.96 15.41 2.48
CA VAL A 16 5.83 16.72 3.15
C VAL A 16 4.48 16.91 3.81
N ALA A 17 3.57 15.94 3.68
CA ALA A 17 2.22 16.05 4.19
C ALA A 17 2.22 16.10 5.71
N VAL A 18 1.40 16.99 6.27
CA VAL A 18 1.14 17.08 7.72
C VAL A 18 0.24 15.93 8.19
N SER A 19 -0.56 15.37 7.29
CA SER A 19 -1.38 14.17 7.51
C SER A 19 -1.64 13.48 6.16
N LEU A 20 -1.80 12.16 6.18
CA LEU A 20 -2.25 11.37 5.04
C LEU A 20 -3.55 10.66 5.38
N CYS A 21 -4.55 10.79 4.50
CA CYS A 21 -5.81 10.06 4.59
C CYS A 21 -6.11 9.42 3.22
N THR A 22 -6.39 8.12 3.21
CA THR A 22 -6.72 7.38 1.98
C THR A 22 -7.97 6.53 2.18
N TYR A 23 -8.87 6.56 1.20
CA TYR A 23 -9.98 5.63 1.06
C TYR A 23 -9.70 4.69 -0.11
N GLU A 24 -9.76 3.38 0.12
CA GLU A 24 -9.55 2.36 -0.92
C GLU A 24 -10.68 1.34 -0.97
N CYS A 25 -11.23 1.16 -2.17
CA CYS A 25 -12.30 0.20 -2.47
C CYS A 25 -11.87 -0.81 -3.55
N ARG A 26 -10.58 -0.93 -3.85
CA ARG A 26 -10.10 -1.81 -4.93
C ARG A 26 -8.89 -2.62 -4.55
N LEU A 27 -7.92 -2.03 -3.86
CA LEU A 27 -6.67 -2.65 -3.48
C LEU A 27 -6.30 -2.23 -2.07
N VAL A 28 -5.46 -3.01 -1.40
CA VAL A 28 -4.87 -2.59 -0.13
C VAL A 28 -4.03 -1.33 -0.38
N PRO A 29 -4.11 -0.28 0.46
CA PRO A 29 -3.31 0.93 0.30
C PRO A 29 -1.83 0.61 0.17
N GLY A 30 -1.12 1.27 -0.76
CA GLY A 30 0.28 0.94 -1.08
C GLY A 30 1.24 0.99 0.12
N LEU A 31 0.91 1.77 1.15
CA LEU A 31 1.69 1.84 2.40
C LEU A 31 1.50 0.63 3.32
N LEU A 32 0.49 -0.20 3.06
CA LEU A 32 0.13 -1.39 3.84
C LEU A 32 0.25 -2.69 3.04
N GLN A 33 0.72 -2.62 1.78
CA GLN A 33 0.90 -3.82 0.94
C GLN A 33 2.14 -4.62 1.39
N SER A 34 2.03 -5.94 1.47
CA SER A 34 3.22 -6.80 1.53
C SER A 34 3.99 -6.76 0.21
N GLU A 35 5.22 -7.28 0.21
CA GLU A 35 6.04 -7.35 -1.00
C GLU A 35 5.37 -8.19 -2.08
N GLY A 36 4.88 -9.39 -1.71
CA GLY A 36 4.17 -10.29 -2.62
C GLY A 36 2.90 -9.66 -3.21
N TYR A 37 2.14 -8.91 -2.40
CA TYR A 37 0.95 -8.21 -2.89
C TYR A 37 1.31 -7.07 -3.85
N ALA A 38 2.32 -6.25 -3.50
CA ALA A 38 2.77 -5.15 -4.34
C ALA A 38 3.24 -5.65 -5.71
N ARG A 39 4.01 -6.74 -5.73
CA ARG A 39 4.48 -7.42 -6.94
C ARG A 39 3.30 -7.85 -7.83
N ALA A 40 2.33 -8.57 -7.27
CA ALA A 40 1.15 -9.00 -8.01
C ALA A 40 0.32 -7.83 -8.57
N VAL A 41 0.25 -6.69 -7.85
CA VAL A 41 -0.43 -5.47 -8.33
C VAL A 41 0.29 -4.89 -9.55
N PHE A 42 1.62 -4.84 -9.52
CA PHE A 42 2.41 -4.30 -10.63
C PHE A 42 2.42 -5.22 -11.86
N GLU A 43 2.47 -6.54 -11.66
CA GLU A 43 2.33 -7.53 -12.74
C GLU A 43 0.97 -7.42 -13.44
N GLY A 44 -0.10 -7.14 -12.68
CA GLY A 44 -1.43 -6.89 -13.22
C GLY A 44 -1.65 -5.53 -13.87
N THR A 45 -0.65 -4.63 -13.87
CA THR A 45 -0.75 -3.30 -14.47
C THR A 45 -0.53 -3.37 -15.99
N VAL A 46 -1.27 -2.57 -16.77
CA VAL A 46 -1.13 -2.50 -18.24
C VAL A 46 -0.60 -1.11 -18.66
N PRO A 47 0.50 -1.03 -19.43
CA PRO A 47 1.33 -2.15 -19.90
C PRO A 47 2.10 -2.81 -18.76
N VAL A 48 2.36 -4.11 -18.89
CA VAL A 48 3.15 -4.88 -17.93
C VAL A 48 4.55 -4.29 -17.88
N ALA A 49 5.03 -4.00 -16.67
CA ALA A 49 6.38 -3.50 -16.48
C ALA A 49 7.39 -4.63 -16.79
N PRO A 50 8.51 -4.35 -17.48
CA PRO A 50 9.59 -5.32 -17.62
C PRO A 50 10.15 -5.69 -16.24
N ASP A 51 10.60 -6.94 -16.08
CA ASP A 51 10.97 -7.53 -14.78
C ASP A 51 11.97 -6.68 -13.97
N ASN A 52 12.94 -6.05 -14.64
CA ASN A 52 13.89 -5.16 -13.98
C ASN A 52 13.24 -3.91 -13.37
N GLN A 53 12.19 -3.37 -14.01
CA GLN A 53 11.43 -2.24 -13.48
C GLN A 53 10.45 -2.66 -12.39
N LEU A 54 9.96 -3.90 -12.44
CA LEU A 54 9.08 -4.46 -11.41
C LEU A 54 9.77 -4.46 -10.04
N GLU A 55 10.99 -5.01 -9.96
CA GLU A 55 11.77 -5.03 -8.73
C GLU A 55 12.02 -3.61 -8.20
N ASP A 56 12.42 -2.69 -9.07
CA ASP A 56 12.64 -1.28 -8.68
C ASP A 56 11.36 -0.65 -8.12
N PHE A 57 10.20 -0.94 -8.71
CA PHE A 57 8.94 -0.41 -8.22
C PHE A 57 8.53 -1.01 -6.88
N VAL A 58 8.75 -2.31 -6.68
CA VAL A 58 8.51 -3.00 -5.41
C VAL A 58 9.46 -2.48 -4.33
N ALA A 59 10.76 -2.37 -4.60
CA ALA A 59 11.74 -1.82 -3.68
C ALA A 59 11.37 -0.38 -3.26
N ARG A 60 11.00 0.46 -4.22
CA ARG A 60 10.53 1.83 -3.92
C ARG A 60 9.23 1.86 -3.12
N ARG A 61 8.33 0.88 -3.33
CA ARG A 61 7.11 0.72 -2.52
C ARG A 61 7.48 0.39 -1.08
N MET A 62 8.37 -0.58 -0.86
CA MET A 62 8.78 -1.02 0.47
C MET A 62 9.55 0.07 1.22
N GLU A 63 10.50 0.74 0.58
CA GLU A 63 11.26 1.84 1.19
C GLU A 63 10.33 2.97 1.65
N ARG A 64 9.30 3.27 0.87
CA ARG A 64 8.30 4.28 1.20
C ARG A 64 7.50 3.94 2.46
N GLN A 65 7.26 2.67 2.76
CA GLN A 65 6.49 2.25 3.96
C GLN A 65 7.18 2.58 5.27
N ARG A 66 8.51 2.75 5.26
CA ARG A 66 9.29 3.10 6.45
C ARG A 66 8.84 4.40 7.10
N MET A 67 8.26 5.32 6.33
CA MET A 67 7.78 6.59 6.85
C MET A 67 6.69 6.46 7.92
N LEU A 68 5.94 5.34 7.94
CA LEU A 68 4.95 5.07 8.99
C LEU A 68 5.61 5.05 10.38
N PHE A 69 6.85 4.57 10.45
CA PHE A 69 7.65 4.45 11.67
C PHE A 69 8.58 5.64 11.88
N GLU A 70 9.19 6.15 10.80
CA GLU A 70 10.15 7.25 10.85
C GLU A 70 9.49 8.61 11.14
N ARG A 71 8.17 8.74 10.93
CA ARG A 71 7.40 9.98 11.18
C ARG A 71 6.29 9.75 12.23
N PRO A 72 6.64 9.47 13.49
CA PRO A 72 5.67 9.08 14.53
C PRO A 72 4.68 10.19 14.93
N THR A 73 4.90 11.43 14.49
CA THR A 73 3.99 12.56 14.72
C THR A 73 3.06 12.84 13.53
N THR A 74 3.29 12.21 12.38
CA THR A 74 2.46 12.38 11.18
C THR A 74 1.32 11.35 11.23
N PRO A 75 0.05 11.77 11.29
CA PRO A 75 -1.08 10.86 11.28
C PRO A 75 -1.34 10.29 9.87
N PHE A 76 -1.45 8.98 9.80
CA PHE A 76 -1.82 8.19 8.62
C PHE A 76 -3.16 7.50 8.88
N SER A 77 -4.18 7.81 8.07
CA SER A 77 -5.51 7.22 8.17
C SER A 77 -5.84 6.46 6.90
N PHE A 78 -6.19 5.19 7.06
CA PHE A 78 -6.55 4.28 5.98
C PHE A 78 -7.96 3.77 6.22
N ILE A 79 -8.86 4.03 5.27
CA ILE A 79 -10.21 3.47 5.24
C ILE A 79 -10.26 2.50 4.07
N VAL A 80 -10.57 1.24 4.34
CA VAL A 80 -10.54 0.16 3.35
C VAL A 80 -11.83 -0.63 3.41
N GLU A 81 -12.44 -0.93 2.27
CA GLU A 81 -13.61 -1.81 2.25
C GLU A 81 -13.24 -3.27 2.58
N GLU A 82 -14.08 -3.96 3.37
CA GLU A 82 -13.85 -5.37 3.78
C GLU A 82 -13.60 -6.28 2.56
N HIS A 83 -14.30 -6.01 1.45
CA HIS A 83 -14.21 -6.81 0.24
C HIS A 83 -12.77 -6.87 -0.33
N VAL A 84 -11.95 -5.85 -0.09
CA VAL A 84 -10.54 -5.79 -0.55
C VAL A 84 -9.73 -6.94 0.06
N PHE A 85 -9.98 -7.23 1.34
CA PHE A 85 -9.32 -8.34 2.04
C PHE A 85 -9.97 -9.69 1.75
N ARG A 86 -11.27 -9.71 1.41
CA ARG A 86 -12.01 -10.95 1.12
C ARG A 86 -11.80 -11.49 -0.29
N ARG A 87 -11.54 -10.64 -1.28
CA ARG A 87 -11.46 -11.03 -2.70
C ARG A 87 -10.26 -11.93 -3.03
N ARG A 88 -9.35 -12.19 -2.07
CA ARG A 88 -8.11 -12.98 -2.21
C ARG A 88 -7.31 -12.60 -3.46
N PHE A 89 -6.41 -11.64 -3.28
CA PHE A 89 -5.49 -11.24 -4.33
C PHE A 89 -4.22 -12.10 -4.22
N GLY A 90 -4.21 -13.25 -4.89
CA GLY A 90 -3.16 -14.27 -4.80
C GLY A 90 -3.56 -15.51 -3.99
N GLY A 91 -2.59 -16.37 -3.71
CA GLY A 91 -2.79 -17.62 -2.97
C GLY A 91 -2.98 -17.41 -1.45
N ALA A 92 -3.26 -18.50 -0.74
CA ALA A 92 -3.52 -18.46 0.70
C ALA A 92 -2.32 -17.97 1.52
N GLU A 93 -1.10 -18.32 1.10
CA GLU A 93 0.14 -17.86 1.75
C GLU A 93 0.38 -16.37 1.55
N GLN A 94 0.19 -15.86 0.32
CA GLN A 94 0.33 -14.42 0.03
C GLN A 94 -0.71 -13.61 0.81
N MET A 95 -1.92 -14.13 0.96
CA MET A 95 -2.95 -13.47 1.79
C MET A 95 -2.58 -13.48 3.27
N ARG A 96 -2.00 -14.57 3.80
CA ARG A 96 -1.51 -14.62 5.19
C ARG A 96 -0.42 -13.57 5.41
N GLU A 97 0.59 -13.56 4.53
CA GLU A 97 1.68 -12.57 4.56
C GLU A 97 1.13 -11.13 4.50
N LEU A 98 0.15 -10.88 3.63
CA LEU A 98 -0.52 -9.58 3.56
C LEU A 98 -1.15 -9.21 4.91
N PHE A 99 -1.89 -10.11 5.55
CA PHE A 99 -2.54 -9.82 6.83
C PHE A 99 -1.51 -9.53 7.93
N ASP A 100 -0.47 -10.36 8.05
CA ASP A 100 0.60 -10.16 9.03
C ASP A 100 1.29 -8.80 8.80
N HIS A 101 1.59 -8.47 7.55
CA HIS A 101 2.20 -7.20 7.18
C HIS A 101 1.29 -6.00 7.46
N VAL A 102 0.00 -6.08 7.15
CA VAL A 102 -0.97 -5.01 7.45
C VAL A 102 -1.05 -4.78 8.95
N LEU A 103 -1.07 -5.83 9.76
CA LEU A 103 -1.06 -5.74 11.23
C LEU A 103 0.22 -5.06 11.74
N GLU A 104 1.38 -5.44 11.21
CA GLU A 104 2.65 -4.81 11.58
C GLU A 104 2.67 -3.31 11.20
N ARG A 105 2.27 -2.97 9.98
CA ARG A 105 2.30 -1.59 9.48
C ARG A 105 1.24 -0.68 10.09
N SER A 106 0.18 -1.25 10.65
CA SER A 106 -0.87 -0.51 11.36
C SER A 106 -0.65 -0.45 12.87
N ALA A 107 0.35 -1.14 13.42
CA ALA A 107 0.69 -1.11 14.84
C ALA A 107 1.16 0.26 15.40
N PRO A 108 1.86 1.13 14.64
CA PRO A 108 2.28 2.43 15.16
C PRO A 108 1.10 3.32 15.56
N ARG A 109 1.24 4.05 16.67
CA ARG A 109 0.17 4.91 17.25
C ARG A 109 -0.34 6.01 16.31
N ASN A 110 0.46 6.39 15.33
CA ASN A 110 0.16 7.42 14.34
C ASN A 110 -0.54 6.84 13.10
N VAL A 111 -0.82 5.54 13.09
CA VAL A 111 -1.52 4.86 12.00
C VAL A 111 -2.91 4.44 12.49
N THR A 112 -3.92 4.72 11.69
CA THR A 112 -5.30 4.28 11.91
C THR A 112 -5.76 3.52 10.68
N LEU A 113 -6.16 2.26 10.88
CA LEU A 113 -6.78 1.42 9.85
C LEU A 113 -8.24 1.16 10.23
N GLN A 114 -9.16 1.51 9.34
CA GLN A 114 -10.59 1.29 9.49
C GLN A 114 -11.10 0.42 8.35
N ILE A 115 -11.89 -0.59 8.70
CA ILE A 115 -12.53 -1.47 7.73
C ILE A 115 -14.00 -1.08 7.61
N VAL A 116 -14.42 -0.76 6.38
CA VAL A 116 -15.83 -0.52 6.07
C VAL A 116 -16.49 -1.89 5.82
N PRO A 117 -17.47 -2.30 6.65
CA PRO A 117 -18.17 -3.56 6.46
C PRO A 117 -19.01 -3.53 5.18
N LEU A 118 -19.23 -4.71 4.60
CA LEU A 118 -20.16 -4.93 3.50
C LEU A 118 -21.63 -4.79 3.95
#